data_AF-B2IKU0-F1
#
_entry.id   AF-B2IKU0-F1
#
_cell.length_a   1.000
_cell.length_b   1.000
_cell.length_c   1.000
_cell.angle_alpha   90.00
_cell.angle_beta   90.00
_cell.angle_gamma   90.00
#
_symmetry.space_group_name_H-M   'P 1'
#
loop_
_entity.id
_entity.type
_entity.pdbx_description
1 polymer ?
#
loop_
_entity_poly.entity_id
_entity_poly.type
_entity_poly.pdbx_seq_one_letter_code
_entity_poly.pdbx_strand_id
1 'polypeptide(L)'
;MKGQADDLGGGVFKKRLNKNRHRSIILAKGGRYWIYEYLFAKKDRANIEDDELEDFRTLAKSYATLTEKQIAQLLEDKDLTEICHGDKT
;
A
#
# COMPACT_ATOMS: atom_id res chain seq x y z
N MET A 1 -3.75 20.56 6.91
CA MET A 1 -3.81 19.11 7.20
C MET A 1 -2.48 18.49 6.80
N LYS A 2 -1.68 17.94 7.72
CA LYS A 2 -0.38 17.34 7.35
C LYS A 2 -0.63 15.95 6.74
N GLY A 3 -1.08 15.92 5.49
CA GLY A 3 -1.20 14.70 4.70
C GLY A 3 0.15 13.98 4.72
N GLN A 4 0.22 12.86 5.43
CA GLN A 4 1.45 12.05 5.53
C GLN A 4 1.63 11.13 4.32
N ALA A 5 0.75 11.21 3.33
CA ALA A 5 0.80 10.45 2.09
C ALA A 5 0.92 11.42 0.92
N ASP A 6 1.96 11.26 0.10
CA ASP A 6 2.10 11.94 -1.18
C ASP A 6 1.38 11.09 -2.24
N ASP A 7 0.49 11.68 -3.04
CA ASP A 7 -0.14 11.00 -4.17
C ASP A 7 0.88 10.89 -5.31
N LEU A 8 1.20 9.67 -5.72
CA LEU A 8 2.10 9.39 -6.84
C LEU A 8 1.32 9.09 -8.14
N GLY A 9 0.00 9.24 -8.15
CA GLY A 9 -0.87 9.03 -9.30
C GLY A 9 -1.22 7.55 -9.54
N GLY A 10 -2.32 7.32 -10.25
CA GLY A 10 -2.79 5.97 -10.61
C GLY A 10 -3.39 5.16 -9.46
N GLY A 11 -3.59 5.78 -8.29
CA GLY A 11 -4.03 5.11 -7.06
C GLY A 11 -2.88 4.58 -6.20
N VAL A 12 -1.67 5.09 -6.42
CA VAL A 12 -0.46 4.77 -5.65
C VAL A 12 -0.09 5.95 -4.77
N PHE A 13 0.17 5.70 -3.50
CA PHE A 13 0.49 6.72 -2.50
C PHE A 13 1.77 6.38 -1.76
N LYS A 14 2.60 7.39 -1.46
CA LYS A 14 3.80 7.24 -0.62
C LYS A 14 3.53 7.77 0.79
N LYS A 15 3.37 6.88 1.76
CA LYS A 15 3.11 7.22 3.17
C LYS A 15 4.41 7.31 3.96
N ARG A 16 4.59 8.40 4.71
CA ARG A 16 5.66 8.57 5.70
C ARG A 16 5.22 7.99 7.04
N LEU A 17 6.01 7.05 7.57
CA LEU A 17 5.71 6.28 8.79
C LEU A 17 6.82 6.41 9.83
N ASN A 18 6.51 6.02 11.08
CA ASN A 18 7.45 5.88 12.19
C ASN A 18 8.38 7.12 12.37
N LYS A 19 7.79 8.27 12.70
CA LYS A 19 8.51 9.56 12.84
C LYS A 19 9.37 9.89 11.61
N ASN A 20 8.82 9.66 10.41
CA ASN A 20 9.51 9.87 9.13
C ASN A 20 10.78 9.01 8.97
N ARG A 21 10.89 7.86 9.63
CA ARG A 21 11.99 6.90 9.44
C ARG A 21 11.69 5.82 8.40
N HIS A 22 10.42 5.54 8.13
CA HIS A 22 10.00 4.52 7.16
C HIS A 22 9.05 5.11 6.12
N ARG A 23 8.98 4.46 4.96
CA ARG A 23 8.10 4.84 3.86
C ARG A 23 7.37 3.60 3.42
N SER A 24 6.08 3.74 3.13
CA SER A 24 5.34 2.69 2.49
C SER A 24 4.71 3.15 1.19
N ILE A 25 4.69 2.26 0.20
CA ILE A 25 3.85 2.39 -0.98
C ILE A 25 2.50 1.74 -0.68
N ILE A 26 1.44 2.52 -0.83
CA ILE A 26 0.07 2.09 -0.59
C ILE A 26 -0.69 2.09 -1.91
N LEU A 27 -1.40 1.00 -2.19
CA LEU A 27 -2.29 0.87 -3.34
C LEU A 27 -3.74 1.05 -2.86
N ALA A 28 -4.45 2.02 -3.43
CA ALA A 28 -5.82 2.35 -3.02
C ALA A 28 -6.74 2.70 -4.21
N LYS A 29 -6.40 2.23 -5.42
CA LYS A 29 -7.14 2.56 -6.65
C LYS A 29 -8.61 2.11 -6.62
N GLY A 30 -8.91 0.97 -6.00
CA GLY A 30 -10.27 0.41 -5.97
C GLY A 30 -11.23 1.12 -5.01
N GLY A 31 -10.79 2.11 -4.23
CA GLY A 31 -11.61 2.88 -3.29
C GLY A 31 -12.16 2.11 -2.08
N ARG A 32 -12.03 0.77 -2.07
CA ARG A 32 -12.53 -0.13 -1.01
C ARG A 32 -11.46 -0.48 0.03
N TYR A 33 -10.23 -0.71 -0.41
CA TYR A 33 -9.13 -1.17 0.44
C TYR A 33 -7.89 -0.27 0.26
N TRP A 34 -7.10 -0.16 1.32
CA TRP A 34 -5.79 0.48 1.33
C TRP A 34 -4.75 -0.60 1.65
N ILE A 35 -3.95 -0.99 0.66
CA ILE A 35 -3.02 -2.11 0.79
C ILE A 35 -1.60 -1.56 0.93
N TYR A 36 -0.93 -1.89 2.04
CA TYR A 36 0.49 -1.57 2.27
C TYR A 36 1.36 -2.57 1.53
N GLU A 37 1.72 -2.24 0.30
CA GLU A 37 2.39 -3.18 -0.63
C GLU A 37 3.88 -3.30 -0.35
N TYR A 38 4.53 -2.17 -0.05
CA TYR A 38 5.97 -2.12 0.11
C TYR A 38 6.35 -1.21 1.27
N LEU A 39 7.34 -1.61 2.06
CA LEU A 39 7.84 -0.86 3.23
C LEU A 39 9.37 -0.82 3.19
N PHE A 40 9.95 0.38 3.28
CA PHE A 40 11.39 0.57 3.29
C PHE A 40 11.83 1.64 4.29
N ALA A 41 13.04 1.49 4.83
CA ALA A 41 13.62 2.49 5.73
C ALA A 41 14.21 3.66 4.93
N LYS A 42 14.03 4.88 5.45
CA LYS A 42 14.56 6.12 4.84
C LYS A 42 16.06 6.04 4.55
N LYS A 43 16.80 5.44 5.48
CA LYS A 43 18.26 5.36 5.44
C LYS A 43 18.77 4.50 4.29
N ASP A 44 17.98 3.50 3.90
CA ASP A 44 18.34 2.55 2.86
C ASP A 44 17.84 3.10 1.51
N ARG A 45 16.69 3.79 1.51
CA ARG A 45 16.10 4.38 0.32
C ARG A 45 15.17 5.57 0.63
N ALA A 46 15.24 6.62 -0.18
CA ALA A 46 14.41 7.82 -0.01
C ALA A 46 13.11 7.79 -0.82
N ASN A 47 13.17 7.36 -2.08
CA ASN A 47 12.08 7.31 -3.08
C ASN A 47 12.16 6.03 -3.90
N ILE A 48 11.06 5.67 -4.58
CA ILE A 48 11.04 4.63 -5.63
C ILE A 48 11.43 5.25 -6.99
N GLU A 49 11.93 4.44 -7.91
CA GLU A 49 12.22 4.85 -9.28
C GLU A 49 10.93 4.88 -10.14
N ASP A 50 11.03 5.45 -11.34
CA ASP A 50 9.86 5.64 -12.23
C ASP A 50 9.32 4.32 -12.79
N ASP A 51 10.19 3.34 -13.06
CA ASP A 51 9.83 2.00 -13.53
C ASP A 51 9.09 1.21 -12.44
N GLU A 52 9.59 1.21 -11.21
CA GLU A 52 8.89 0.62 -10.07
C GLU A 52 7.54 1.29 -9.81
N LEU A 53 7.45 2.61 -9.98
CA LEU A 53 6.17 3.32 -9.87
C LEU A 53 5.18 2.86 -10.95
N GLU A 54 5.63 2.56 -12.17
CA GLU A 54 4.79 2.00 -13.21
C GLU A 54 4.30 0.60 -12.83
N ASP A 55 5.16 -0.26 -12.28
CA ASP A 55 4.80 -1.58 -11.79
C ASP A 55 3.74 -1.50 -10.67
N PHE A 56 3.92 -0.60 -9.70
CA PHE A 56 2.93 -0.38 -8.64
C PHE A 56 1.59 0.14 -9.19
N ARG A 57 1.60 0.98 -10.22
CA ARG A 57 0.36 1.45 -10.86
C ARG A 57 -0.34 0.32 -11.61
N THR A 58 0.41 -0.59 -12.21
CA THR A 58 -0.12 -1.81 -12.85
C THR A 58 -0.74 -2.73 -11.80
N LEU A 59 -0.05 -2.98 -10.69
CA LEU A 59 -0.58 -3.78 -9.59
C LEU A 59 -1.83 -3.14 -8.96
N ALA A 60 -1.84 -1.82 -8.76
CA ALA A 60 -3.00 -1.09 -8.27
C ALA A 60 -4.23 -1.25 -9.17
N LYS A 61 -4.05 -1.33 -10.50
CA LYS A 61 -5.13 -1.64 -11.45
C LYS A 61 -5.67 -3.05 -11.23
N SER A 62 -4.79 -4.05 -11.12
CA SER A 62 -5.19 -5.43 -10.85
C SER A 62 -5.96 -5.55 -9.55
N TYR A 63 -5.46 -4.98 -8.45
CA TYR A 63 -6.12 -5.01 -7.15
C TYR A 63 -7.47 -4.28 -7.13
N ALA A 64 -7.64 -3.21 -7.91
CA ALA A 64 -8.92 -2.53 -8.03
C ALA A 64 -10.03 -3.43 -8.59
N THR A 65 -9.68 -4.43 -9.41
CA THR A 65 -10.62 -5.36 -10.04
C THR A 65 -10.94 -6.61 -9.21
N LEU A 66 -10.24 -6.82 -8.09
CA LEU A 66 -10.46 -8.00 -7.24
C LEU A 66 -11.87 -8.00 -6.63
N THR A 67 -12.57 -9.11 -6.75
CA THR A 67 -13.84 -9.33 -6.05
C THR A 67 -13.61 -9.59 -4.56
N GLU A 68 -14.65 -9.43 -3.74
CA GLU A 68 -14.57 -9.74 -2.30
C GLU A 68 -14.16 -11.19 -2.04
N LYS A 69 -14.64 -12.14 -2.87
CA LYS A 69 -14.23 -13.54 -2.80
C LYS A 69 -12.75 -13.74 -3.06
N GLN A 70 -12.19 -13.02 -4.04
CA GLN A 70 -10.75 -13.09 -4.33
C GLN A 70 -9.92 -12.44 -3.22
N ILE A 71 -10.39 -11.33 -2.64
CA ILE A 71 -9.73 -10.73 -1.46
C ILE A 71 -9.75 -11.70 -0.28
N ALA A 72 -10.88 -12.36 -0.02
CA ALA A 72 -10.98 -13.38 1.02
C ALA A 72 -10.00 -14.55 0.77
N GLN A 73 -9.87 -15.00 -0.48
CA GLN A 73 -8.89 -16.03 -0.83
C GLN A 73 -7.45 -15.57 -0.56
N LEU A 74 -7.08 -14.36 -0.95
CA LEU A 74 -5.74 -13.81 -0.68
C LEU A 74 -5.43 -13.70 0.82
N LEU A 75 -6.46 -13.46 1.66
CA LEU A 75 -6.32 -13.48 3.12
C LEU A 75 -6.13 -14.91 3.65
N GLU A 76 -6.88 -15.89 3.13
CA GLU A 76 -6.75 -17.30 3.50
C GLU A 76 -5.36 -17.86 3.11
N ASP A 77 -4.91 -17.53 1.90
CA ASP A 77 -3.62 -17.94 1.34
C ASP A 77 -2.44 -17.20 2.01
N LYS A 78 -2.73 -16.16 2.81
CA LYS A 78 -1.76 -15.28 3.49
C LYS A 78 -0.90 -14.43 2.56
N ASP A 79 -1.32 -14.29 1.30
CA ASP A 79 -0.78 -13.29 0.38
C ASP A 79 -1.13 -11.86 0.85
N LEU A 80 -2.28 -11.71 1.48
CA LEU A 80 -2.65 -10.51 2.23
C LEU A 80 -2.83 -10.84 3.71
N THR A 81 -2.58 -9.85 4.56
CA THR A 81 -2.90 -9.91 5.99
C THR A 81 -3.70 -8.68 6.36
N GLU A 82 -4.88 -8.89 6.95
CA GLU A 82 -5.69 -7.80 7.44
C GLU A 82 -5.04 -7.15 8.68
N ILE A 83 -4.89 -5.83 8.64
CA ILE A 83 -4.44 -5.06 9.80
C ILE A 83 -5.68 -4.69 10.61
N CYS A 84 -6.04 -5.56 11.56
CA CYS A 84 -7.07 -5.23 12.53
C CYS A 84 -6.55 -4.13 13.47
N HIS A 85 -7.45 -3.22 13.87
CA HIS A 85 -7.18 -2.44 15.07
C HIS A 85 -6.98 -3.43 16.21
N GLY A 86 -5.76 -3.49 16.74
CA GLY A 86 -5.43 -4.44 17.80
C GLY A 86 -6.50 -4.39 18.87
N ASP A 87 -7.11 -5.54 19.15
CA ASP A 87 -7.96 -5.69 20.31
C ASP A 87 -7.17 -5.12 21.49
N LYS A 88 -7.77 -4.15 22.17
CA LYS A 88 -7.34 -3.82 23.52
C LYS A 88 -7.53 -5.09 24.34
N THR A 89 -6.46 -5.87 24.52
CA THR A 89 -6.32 -6.69 25.72
C THR A 89 -6.08 -5.77 26.91
#